data_AF-A0A382CBQ2-F1
#
_entry.id   AF-A0A382CBQ2-F1
#
_cell.length_a   1.000
_cell.length_b   1.000
_cell.length_c   1.000
_cell.angle_alpha   90.00
_cell.angle_beta   90.00
_cell.angle_gamma   90.00
#
_symmetry.space_group_name_H-M   'P 1'
#
loop_
_entity.id
_entity.type
_entity.pdbx_description
1 polymer ?
#
loop_
_entity_poly.entity_id
_entity_poly.type
_entity_poly.pdbx_seq_one_letter_code
_entity_poly.pdbx_strand_id
1 'polypeptide(L)'
;MPMAIDQHTTGLFRLNDKSVVRIYSDRFDEMATVIPHDVLTRKAGIWNDYAQGLLRESAHRSPDKGFDLLVRSTLGSGGLSSSSSFLAMLALANHFALSGEMIDPADRGLRLQLALNCQRAENNFVGIPSGIMDPAAILLGGLIKL
;
A
#
# COMPACT_ATOMS: atom_id res chain seq x y z
N MET A 1 20.17 7.59 8.63
CA MET A 1 20.27 6.93 7.31
C MET A 1 19.47 5.63 7.40
N PRO A 2 18.27 5.54 6.80
CA PRO A 2 17.45 4.33 6.85
C PRO A 2 17.97 3.27 5.86
N MET A 3 17.66 2.00 6.13
CA MET A 3 17.98 0.86 5.26
C MET A 3 16.86 -0.16 5.32
N ALA A 4 16.47 -0.73 4.17
CA ALA A 4 15.55 -1.86 4.13
C ALA A 4 16.21 -3.11 4.71
N ILE A 5 15.43 -3.93 5.42
CA ILE A 5 15.87 -5.17 6.07
C ILE A 5 15.10 -6.37 5.51
N ASP A 6 15.48 -7.59 5.89
CA ASP A 6 14.85 -8.84 5.40
C ASP A 6 13.43 -9.07 5.96
N GLN A 7 12.96 -8.22 6.87
CA GLN A 7 11.55 -8.20 7.28
C GLN A 7 10.72 -7.44 6.24
N HIS A 8 9.61 -8.04 5.84
CA HIS A 8 8.87 -7.59 4.67
C HIS A 8 7.36 -7.83 4.81
N THR A 9 6.60 -7.21 3.90
CA THR A 9 5.17 -7.45 3.71
C THR A 9 4.96 -8.01 2.31
N THR A 10 4.37 -9.20 2.24
CA THR A 10 4.09 -9.92 0.99
C THR A 10 2.60 -9.83 0.67
N GLY A 11 2.30 -9.68 -0.61
CA GLY A 11 0.94 -9.71 -1.16
C GLY A 11 0.76 -10.86 -2.15
N LEU A 12 -0.28 -11.67 -2.00
CA LEU A 12 -0.81 -12.47 -3.12
C LEU A 12 -1.95 -11.71 -3.77
N PHE A 13 -1.80 -11.43 -5.06
CA PHE A 13 -2.66 -10.51 -5.80
C PHE A 13 -3.46 -11.25 -6.87
N ARG A 14 -4.71 -10.83 -7.08
CA ARG A 14 -5.54 -11.26 -8.20
C ARG A 14 -6.52 -10.15 -8.61
N LEU A 15 -6.58 -9.79 -9.90
CA LEU A 15 -7.67 -8.95 -10.42
C LEU A 15 -9.03 -9.64 -10.20
N ASN A 16 -10.07 -8.88 -9.88
CA ASN A 16 -11.37 -9.47 -9.52
C ASN A 16 -12.54 -8.98 -10.38
N ASP A 17 -12.28 -8.20 -11.44
CA ASP A 17 -13.25 -7.61 -12.37
C ASP A 17 -14.41 -6.85 -11.70
N LYS A 18 -14.20 -6.38 -10.46
CA LYS A 18 -15.17 -5.60 -9.68
C LYS A 18 -14.64 -4.20 -9.43
N SER A 19 -15.50 -3.30 -8.98
CA SER A 19 -15.13 -1.93 -8.60
C SER A 19 -14.64 -1.82 -7.15
N VAL A 20 -14.18 -2.92 -6.56
CA VAL A 20 -13.79 -3.00 -5.15
C VAL A 20 -12.41 -3.62 -4.99
N VAL A 21 -11.66 -3.06 -4.04
CA VAL A 21 -10.40 -3.63 -3.57
C VAL A 21 -10.69 -4.39 -2.28
N ARG A 22 -10.27 -5.64 -2.25
CA ARG A 22 -10.59 -6.62 -1.22
C ARG A 22 -9.29 -7.12 -0.60
N ILE A 23 -9.04 -6.79 0.66
CA ILE A 23 -7.75 -7.04 1.31
C ILE A 23 -7.97 -7.92 2.53
N TYR A 24 -7.41 -9.13 2.52
CA TYR A 24 -7.35 -9.96 3.72
C TYR A 24 -6.02 -9.74 4.42
N SER A 25 -6.05 -9.49 5.73
CA SER A 25 -4.85 -9.35 6.56
C SER A 25 -4.69 -10.54 7.49
N ASP A 26 -3.63 -11.33 7.29
CA ASP A 26 -3.28 -12.46 8.16
C ASP A 26 -3.00 -12.02 9.61
N ARG A 27 -2.53 -10.77 9.80
CA ARG A 27 -2.26 -10.21 11.13
C ARG A 27 -3.55 -9.97 11.93
N PHE A 28 -4.59 -9.49 11.26
CA PHE A 28 -5.85 -9.12 11.91
C PHE A 28 -6.92 -10.21 11.79
N ASP A 29 -6.69 -11.24 10.98
CA ASP A 29 -7.69 -12.24 10.58
C ASP A 29 -8.99 -11.58 10.09
N GLU A 30 -8.83 -10.52 9.29
CA GLU A 30 -9.93 -9.66 8.86
C GLU A 30 -9.88 -9.38 7.36
N MET A 31 -11.08 -9.25 6.78
CA MET A 31 -11.30 -8.85 5.40
C MET A 31 -11.75 -7.39 5.30
N ALA A 32 -10.93 -6.57 4.66
CA ALA A 32 -11.28 -5.21 4.26
C ALA A 32 -11.90 -5.20 2.86
N THR A 33 -12.97 -4.41 2.68
CA THR A 33 -13.46 -4.04 1.35
C THR A 33 -13.43 -2.53 1.23
N VAL A 34 -12.69 -2.03 0.24
CA VAL A 34 -12.55 -0.61 -0.06
C VAL A 34 -13.11 -0.34 -1.44
N ILE A 35 -13.89 0.72 -1.56
CA ILE A 35 -14.41 1.22 -2.84
C ILE A 35 -13.52 2.41 -3.23
N PRO A 36 -12.58 2.26 -4.18
CA PRO A 36 -11.56 3.29 -4.44
C PRO A 36 -12.14 4.62 -4.93
N HIS A 37 -13.29 4.57 -5.59
CA HIS A 37 -14.00 5.73 -6.13
C HIS A 37 -15.00 6.34 -5.13
N ASP A 38 -15.18 5.78 -3.94
CA ASP A 38 -16.02 6.40 -2.91
C ASP A 38 -15.22 7.49 -2.18
N VAL A 39 -15.49 8.74 -2.57
CA VAL A 39 -14.85 9.93 -1.99
C VAL A 39 -15.52 10.40 -0.69
N LEU A 40 -16.70 9.86 -0.37
CA LEU A 40 -17.50 10.24 0.80
C LEU A 40 -17.13 9.43 2.05
N THR A 41 -16.44 8.30 1.88
CA THR A 41 -16.04 7.50 3.03
C THR A 41 -15.14 8.31 3.97
N ARG A 42 -15.44 8.23 5.25
CA ARG A 42 -14.67 8.87 6.32
C ARG A 42 -13.82 7.83 7.02
N LYS A 43 -12.69 8.27 7.59
CA LYS A 43 -11.82 7.42 8.41
C LYS A 43 -12.62 6.77 9.55
N ALA A 44 -12.43 5.47 9.74
CA ALA A 44 -13.12 4.68 10.76
C ALA A 44 -12.26 4.44 12.02
N GLY A 45 -10.98 4.83 12.01
CA GLY A 45 -10.03 4.60 13.10
C GLY A 45 -9.49 3.16 13.14
N ILE A 46 -9.60 2.42 12.04
CA ILE A 46 -9.17 1.01 11.92
C ILE A 46 -8.11 0.86 10.83
N TRP A 47 -7.48 -0.31 10.76
CA TRP A 47 -6.37 -0.55 9.83
C TRP A 47 -6.76 -0.36 8.35
N ASN A 48 -8.04 -0.52 7.99
CA ASN A 48 -8.54 -0.30 6.62
C ASN A 48 -8.38 1.14 6.14
N ASP A 49 -8.26 2.12 7.05
CA ASP A 49 -8.08 3.53 6.69
C ASP A 49 -6.79 3.76 5.89
N TYR A 50 -5.75 2.96 6.14
CA TYR A 50 -4.51 3.02 5.36
C TYR A 50 -4.74 2.64 3.90
N ALA A 51 -5.51 1.57 3.66
CA ALA A 51 -5.82 1.13 2.31
C ALA A 51 -6.68 2.18 1.58
N GLN A 52 -7.68 2.73 2.27
CA GLN A 52 -8.52 3.77 1.72
C GLN A 52 -7.75 5.04 1.39
N GLY A 53 -6.90 5.50 2.32
CA GLY A 53 -6.04 6.66 2.10
C GLY A 53 -5.15 6.48 0.88
N LEU A 54 -4.52 5.32 0.72
CA LEU A 54 -3.63 5.08 -0.40
C LEU A 54 -4.35 5.04 -1.75
N LEU A 55 -5.48 4.34 -1.82
CA LEU A 55 -6.26 4.23 -3.05
C LEU A 55 -6.82 5.60 -3.48
N ARG A 56 -7.15 6.46 -2.50
CA ARG A 56 -7.56 7.84 -2.73
C ARG A 56 -6.42 8.70 -3.27
N GLU A 57 -5.26 8.67 -2.61
CA GLU A 57 -4.07 9.45 -3.01
C GLU A 57 -3.49 8.97 -4.35
N SER A 58 -3.65 7.68 -4.67
CA SER A 58 -3.26 7.11 -5.97
C SER A 58 -4.26 7.37 -7.10
N ALA A 59 -5.31 8.15 -6.84
CA ALA A 59 -6.38 8.46 -7.79
C ALA A 59 -6.98 7.23 -8.49
N HIS A 60 -7.14 6.12 -7.77
CA HIS A 60 -7.80 4.94 -8.33
C HIS A 60 -9.27 5.26 -8.59
N ARG A 61 -9.64 5.34 -9.88
CA ARG A 61 -11.01 5.66 -10.33
C ARG A 61 -11.58 4.65 -11.33
N SER A 62 -10.81 3.65 -11.73
CA SER A 62 -11.23 2.66 -12.74
C SER A 62 -12.13 1.59 -12.11
N PRO A 63 -13.42 1.53 -12.48
CA PRO A 63 -14.39 0.61 -11.87
C PRO A 63 -14.17 -0.86 -12.23
N ASP A 64 -13.33 -1.16 -13.22
CA ASP A 64 -12.99 -2.49 -13.71
C ASP A 64 -11.61 -2.97 -13.23
N LYS A 65 -10.92 -2.18 -12.39
CA LYS A 65 -9.55 -2.47 -11.91
C LYS A 65 -9.48 -2.83 -10.43
N GLY A 66 -10.57 -3.32 -9.85
CA GLY A 66 -10.55 -3.90 -8.52
C GLY A 66 -9.71 -5.18 -8.46
N PHE A 67 -9.27 -5.51 -7.25
CA PHE A 67 -8.43 -6.66 -7.00
C PHE A 67 -8.62 -7.23 -5.60
N ASP A 68 -8.26 -8.50 -5.46
CA ASP A 68 -8.12 -9.20 -4.20
C ASP A 68 -6.64 -9.25 -3.82
N LEU A 69 -6.35 -9.02 -2.54
CA LEU A 69 -5.01 -8.99 -1.99
C LEU A 69 -4.96 -9.73 -0.66
N LEU A 70 -4.20 -10.81 -0.58
CA LEU A 70 -3.85 -11.44 0.69
C LEU A 70 -2.54 -10.83 1.21
N VAL A 71 -2.57 -10.22 2.38
CA VAL A 71 -1.39 -9.58 3.01
C VAL A 71 -0.86 -10.45 4.14
N ARG A 72 0.44 -10.73 4.11
CA ARG A 72 1.20 -11.30 5.22
C ARG A 72 2.41 -10.42 5.50
N SER A 73 2.72 -10.16 6.77
CA SER A 73 3.86 -9.33 7.17
C SER A 73 4.70 -10.05 8.22
N THR A 74 6.01 -10.04 8.05
CA THR A 74 6.97 -10.55 9.05
C THR A 74 7.39 -9.48 10.06
N LEU A 75 6.99 -8.23 9.84
CA LEU A 75 7.23 -7.12 10.77
C LEU A 75 6.41 -7.33 12.05
N GLY A 76 7.01 -7.06 13.21
CA GLY A 76 6.29 -7.06 14.49
C GLY A 76 5.42 -5.81 14.70
N SER A 77 4.59 -5.81 15.74
CA SER A 77 3.98 -4.58 16.27
C SER A 77 5.03 -3.75 17.01
N GLY A 78 5.17 -2.45 16.71
CA GLY A 78 5.93 -1.52 17.57
C GLY A 78 7.20 -0.89 17.01
N GLY A 79 7.22 -0.42 15.75
CA GLY A 79 8.20 0.62 15.34
C GLY A 79 9.08 0.35 14.13
N LEU A 80 8.85 -0.74 13.38
CA LEU A 80 9.59 -1.04 12.13
C LEU A 80 8.77 -0.69 10.88
N SER A 81 8.11 0.46 10.90
CA SER A 81 7.44 1.01 9.70
C SER A 81 6.38 0.07 9.09
N SER A 82 5.69 -0.74 9.90
CA SER A 82 4.76 -1.76 9.40
C SER A 82 3.58 -1.18 8.59
N SER A 83 3.13 0.03 8.91
CA SER A 83 2.13 0.76 8.11
C SER A 83 2.69 1.15 6.75
N SER A 84 3.88 1.75 6.71
CA SER A 84 4.56 2.12 5.47
C SER A 84 4.90 0.91 4.60
N SER A 85 5.23 -0.24 5.19
CA SER A 85 5.48 -1.50 4.47
C SER A 85 4.21 -2.03 3.81
N PHE A 86 3.09 -2.01 4.55
CA PHE A 86 1.78 -2.36 3.99
C PHE A 86 1.36 -1.40 2.86
N LEU A 87 1.50 -0.09 3.08
CA LEU A 87 1.17 0.93 2.08
C LEU A 87 2.01 0.79 0.82
N ALA A 88 3.32 0.58 0.95
CA ALA A 88 4.21 0.38 -0.19
C ALA A 88 3.80 -0.86 -1.01
N MET A 89 3.50 -1.98 -0.35
CA MET A 89 3.03 -3.19 -1.03
C MET A 89 1.69 -2.95 -1.76
N LEU A 90 0.73 -2.29 -1.10
CA LEU A 90 -0.54 -1.94 -1.71
C LEU A 90 -0.36 -0.94 -2.87
N ALA A 91 0.62 -0.04 -2.80
CA ALA A 91 0.90 0.92 -3.87
C ALA A 91 1.40 0.23 -5.13
N LEU A 92 2.26 -0.78 -4.97
CA LEU A 92 2.73 -1.63 -6.06
C LEU A 92 1.58 -2.45 -6.67
N ALA A 93 0.76 -3.08 -5.83
CA ALA A 93 -0.41 -3.83 -6.28
C ALA A 93 -1.41 -2.95 -7.04
N ASN A 94 -1.67 -1.74 -6.51
CA ASN A 94 -2.54 -0.77 -7.13
C ASN A 94 -2.00 -0.26 -8.48
N HIS A 95 -0.69 0.00 -8.56
CA HIS A 95 -0.05 0.37 -9.82
C HIS A 95 -0.25 -0.74 -10.86
N PHE A 96 0.08 -1.99 -10.52
CA PHE A 96 -0.11 -3.13 -11.43
C PHE A 96 -1.57 -3.30 -11.85
N ALA A 97 -2.53 -3.11 -10.93
CA ALA A 97 -3.94 -3.19 -11.27
C ALA A 97 -4.36 -2.16 -12.34
N LEU A 98 -3.81 -0.94 -12.28
CA LEU A 98 -4.16 0.15 -13.19
C LEU A 98 -3.38 0.09 -14.51
N SER A 99 -2.08 -0.21 -14.47
CA SER A 99 -1.20 -0.19 -15.66
C SER A 99 -1.11 -1.56 -16.36
N GLY A 100 -1.29 -2.66 -15.64
CA GLY A 100 -0.93 -4.00 -16.11
C GLY A 100 0.57 -4.27 -16.10
N GLU A 101 1.38 -3.36 -15.55
CA GLU A 101 2.84 -3.41 -15.61
C GLU A 101 3.47 -3.45 -14.22
N MET A 102 4.55 -4.22 -14.11
CA MET A 102 5.40 -4.21 -12.92
C MET A 102 6.35 -3.02 -12.99
N ILE A 103 6.62 -2.40 -11.84
CA ILE A 103 7.55 -1.26 -11.77
C ILE A 103 8.99 -1.75 -11.87
N ASP A 104 9.73 -1.18 -12.82
CA ASP A 104 11.17 -1.40 -12.93
C ASP A 104 11.86 -0.95 -11.62
N PRO A 105 12.63 -1.84 -10.95
CA PRO A 105 13.46 -1.45 -9.81
C PRO A 105 14.41 -0.27 -10.07
N ALA A 106 14.82 -0.04 -11.32
CA ALA A 106 15.64 1.09 -11.71
C ALA A 106 14.86 2.42 -11.82
N ASP A 107 13.52 2.39 -11.94
CA ASP A 107 12.69 3.60 -12.00
C ASP A 107 12.50 4.22 -10.62
N ARG A 108 13.52 4.93 -10.17
CA ARG A 108 13.50 5.67 -8.90
C ARG A 108 12.45 6.79 -8.90
N GLY A 109 12.10 7.35 -10.06
CA GLY A 109 11.14 8.44 -10.16
C GLY A 109 9.73 7.98 -9.80
N LEU A 110 9.27 6.90 -10.45
CA LEU A 110 7.98 6.30 -10.17
C LEU A 110 7.91 5.71 -8.75
N ARG A 111 8.98 5.06 -8.29
CA ARG A 111 9.04 4.51 -6.93
C ARG A 111 8.97 5.61 -5.86
N LEU A 112 9.59 6.77 -6.11
CA LEU A 112 9.47 7.95 -5.23
C LEU A 112 8.05 8.55 -5.26
N GLN A 113 7.37 8.56 -6.41
CA GLN A 113 5.97 8.96 -6.51
C GLN A 113 5.07 8.07 -5.64
N LEU A 114 5.27 6.75 -5.69
CA LEU A 114 4.53 5.83 -4.82
C LEU A 114 4.82 6.09 -3.33
N ALA A 115 6.07 6.41 -2.98
CA ALA A 115 6.45 6.73 -1.60
C ALA A 115 5.74 8.00 -1.09
N LEU A 116 5.61 9.01 -1.95
CA LEU A 116 4.84 10.22 -1.65
C LEU A 116 3.35 9.92 -1.47
N ASN A 117 2.76 9.04 -2.27
CA ASN A 117 1.36 8.63 -2.09
C ASN A 117 1.15 7.90 -0.75
N CYS A 118 2.09 7.04 -0.36
CA CYS A 118 2.06 6.38 0.95
C CYS A 118 2.13 7.40 2.09
N GLN A 119 3.07 8.36 2.02
CA GLN A 119 3.20 9.42 3.01
C GLN A 119 1.90 10.24 3.09
N ARG A 120 1.32 10.64 1.96
CA ARG A 120 0.07 11.41 1.93
C ARG A 120 -1.10 10.62 2.47
N ALA A 121 -1.17 9.31 2.23
CA ALA A 121 -2.22 8.46 2.79
C ALA A 121 -2.20 8.50 4.33
N GLU A 122 -1.02 8.36 4.94
CA GLU A 122 -0.87 8.47 6.40
C GLU A 122 -1.22 9.86 6.92
N ASN A 123 -0.69 10.92 6.29
CA ASN A 123 -0.87 12.29 6.78
C ASN A 123 -2.30 12.83 6.54
N ASN A 124 -2.84 12.67 5.33
CA ASN A 124 -4.07 13.33 4.90
C ASN A 124 -5.33 12.53 5.23
N PHE A 125 -5.25 11.19 5.22
CA PHE A 125 -6.42 10.33 5.45
C PHE A 125 -6.42 9.72 6.85
N VAL A 126 -5.32 9.05 7.22
CA VAL A 126 -5.21 8.43 8.55
C VAL A 126 -5.04 9.49 9.64
N GLY A 127 -4.32 10.59 9.33
CA GLY A 127 -4.07 11.70 10.24
C GLY A 127 -2.84 11.50 11.12
N ILE A 128 -1.89 10.67 10.69
CA ILE A 128 -0.64 10.41 11.41
C ILE A 128 0.45 11.29 10.81
N PRO A 129 1.06 12.21 11.59
CA PRO A 129 2.16 13.03 11.09
C PRO A 129 3.39 12.15 10.84
N SER A 130 3.74 11.96 9.57
CA SER A 130 4.88 11.12 9.16
C SER A 130 5.70 11.75 8.03
N GLY A 131 7.02 11.55 8.10
CA GLY A 131 7.94 11.92 7.02
C GLY A 131 7.97 10.88 5.90
N ILE A 132 8.63 11.21 4.79
CA ILE A 132 8.79 10.30 3.64
C ILE A 132 9.81 9.18 3.89
N MET A 133 10.59 9.26 4.97
CA MET A 133 11.75 8.39 5.20
C MET A 133 11.41 6.90 5.08
N ASP A 134 10.32 6.48 5.71
CA ASP A 134 9.93 5.08 5.77
C ASP A 134 9.41 4.56 4.41
N PRO A 135 8.40 5.20 3.77
CA PRO A 135 7.99 4.82 2.42
C PRO A 135 9.13 4.85 1.40
N ALA A 136 10.02 5.85 1.48
CA ALA A 136 11.16 5.97 0.57
C ALA A 136 12.20 4.87 0.81
N ALA A 137 12.50 4.51 2.06
CA ALA A 137 13.44 3.42 2.37
C ALA A 137 12.91 2.07 1.85
N ILE A 138 11.60 1.84 1.96
CA ILE A 138 10.95 0.61 1.50
C ILE A 138 10.88 0.56 -0.03
N LEU A 139 10.43 1.65 -0.68
CA LEU A 139 10.24 1.67 -2.12
C LEU A 139 11.52 1.95 -2.89
N LEU A 140 12.54 2.61 -2.35
CA LEU A 140 13.81 2.85 -3.06
C LEU A 140 14.92 1.89 -2.63
N GLY A 141 14.69 1.10 -1.58
CA GLY A 141 15.63 0.08 -1.11
C GLY A 141 15.87 -1.03 -2.14
N GLY A 142 17.01 -1.70 -1.98
CA GLY A 142 17.44 -2.93 -2.67
C GLY A 142 18.49 -3.61 -1.77
N LEU A 143 18.74 -4.92 -1.76
CA LEU A 143 18.64 -5.99 -2.75
C LEU A 143 18.04 -7.23 -2.04
N ILE A 144 17.14 -7.97 -2.69
CA ILE A 144 16.72 -9.31 -2.25
C ILE A 144 17.19 -10.30 -3.32
N LYS A 145 18.05 -11.26 -2.93
CA LYS A 145 18.38 -12.46 -3.72
C LYS A 145 17.92 -13.67 -2.91
N LEU A 146 17.07 -14.49 -3.54
CA LEU A 146 16.51 -15.72 -2.99
C LEU A 146 17.61 -16.69 -2.54
#